data_AF-A0AAW0LM61-F1
#
_entry.id   AF-A0AAW0LM61-F1
#
_cell.length_a   1.000
_cell.length_b   1.000
_cell.length_c   1.000
_cell.angle_alpha   90.00
_cell.angle_beta   90.00
_cell.angle_gamma   90.00
#
_symmetry.space_group_name_H-M   'P 1'
#
loop_
_entity.id
_entity.type
_entity.pdbx_description
1 polymer ?
#
loop_
_entity_poly.entity_id
_entity_poly.type
_entity_poly.pdbx_seq_one_letter_code
_entity_poly.pdbx_strand_id
1 'polypeptide(L)'
;MQIGCTQPRRVAAMSVAARVSQEMGVKLGHEVGYSIRFEDCTSEKTVLKYMTDGIVVMVDEAHERTLSTDILFGLVKDIARFRPDLKLLISTIVTVLQIHVTQELGDILVFFTGQEEIETAEEIIKHRIRGLGTKIAELIICPIYANLPTELQAKIFEPTPEGARKVVLATNIAETSLTIDGIKYVIDPGFCKMKSYNPRTGMESLLIAPVSKASANQRAGRAGRTGPGKCFRLYTAYNYYNDMEDNTIPEIQRTNLQMLSLVLRALGSMT
;
A
#
# COMPACT_ATOMS: atom_id res chain seq x y z
N MET A 1 -28.30 -4.97 -10.21
CA MET A 1 -27.46 -5.29 -9.02
C MET A 1 -26.67 -6.55 -9.34
N GLN A 2 -25.34 -6.45 -9.43
CA GLN A 2 -24.45 -7.59 -9.72
C GLN A 2 -23.69 -7.98 -8.45
N ILE A 3 -23.59 -9.29 -8.18
CA ILE A 3 -22.87 -9.86 -7.04
C ILE A 3 -21.53 -10.41 -7.54
N GLY A 4 -20.41 -9.88 -7.02
CA GLY A 4 -19.06 -10.32 -7.35
C GLY A 4 -18.51 -11.33 -6.34
N CYS A 5 -18.04 -12.49 -6.80
CA CYS A 5 -17.38 -13.50 -5.98
C CYS A 5 -15.91 -13.64 -6.39
N THR A 6 -14.98 -13.37 -5.47
CA THR A 6 -13.55 -13.40 -5.76
C THR A 6 -12.95 -14.79 -5.55
N GLN A 7 -11.97 -15.16 -6.36
CA GLN A 7 -11.24 -16.42 -6.29
C GLN A 7 -9.73 -16.17 -6.42
N PRO A 8 -8.89 -16.87 -5.62
CA PRO A 8 -7.45 -16.62 -5.60
C PRO A 8 -6.71 -17.11 -6.85
N ARG A 9 -7.37 -17.90 -7.71
CA ARG A 9 -6.78 -18.47 -8.93
C ARG A 9 -7.72 -18.29 -10.12
N ARG A 10 -7.17 -17.96 -11.29
CA ARG A 10 -7.92 -17.86 -12.56
C ARG A 10 -8.78 -19.10 -12.84
N VAL A 11 -8.18 -20.28 -12.66
CA VAL A 11 -8.84 -21.58 -12.87
C VAL A 11 -10.03 -21.76 -11.90
N ALA A 12 -9.92 -21.27 -10.66
CA ALA A 12 -11.01 -21.34 -9.70
C ALA A 12 -12.17 -20.40 -10.09
N ALA A 13 -11.88 -19.16 -10.50
CA ALA A 13 -12.91 -18.23 -10.99
C ALA A 13 -13.70 -18.81 -12.16
N MET A 14 -13.02 -19.35 -13.17
CA MET A 14 -13.64 -19.93 -14.36
C MET A 14 -14.44 -21.20 -14.04
N SER A 15 -13.84 -22.13 -13.31
CA SER A 15 -14.47 -23.43 -13.01
C SER A 15 -15.70 -23.30 -12.12
N VAL A 16 -15.66 -22.40 -11.13
CA VAL A 16 -16.81 -22.14 -10.25
C VAL A 16 -17.92 -21.44 -11.04
N ALA A 17 -17.60 -20.45 -11.88
CA ALA A 17 -18.61 -19.81 -12.74
C ALA A 17 -19.28 -20.81 -13.69
N ALA A 18 -18.49 -21.66 -14.34
CA ALA A 18 -19.00 -22.71 -15.22
C ALA A 18 -19.90 -23.69 -14.46
N ARG A 19 -19.47 -24.15 -13.29
CA ARG A 19 -20.24 -25.08 -12.46
C ARG A 19 -21.57 -24.47 -11.99
N VAL A 20 -21.53 -23.25 -11.50
CA VAL A 20 -22.73 -22.54 -11.00
C VAL A 20 -23.67 -22.19 -12.14
N SER A 21 -23.17 -21.85 -13.33
CA SER A 21 -24.02 -21.68 -14.51
C SER A 21 -24.78 -22.95 -14.88
N GLN A 22 -24.15 -24.13 -14.76
CA GLN A 22 -24.81 -25.42 -15.01
C GLN A 22 -25.86 -25.74 -13.94
N GLU A 23 -25.54 -25.51 -12.66
CA GLU A 23 -26.48 -25.76 -11.55
C GLU A 23 -27.70 -24.84 -11.60
N MET A 24 -27.51 -23.61 -12.09
CA MET A 24 -28.59 -22.64 -12.30
C MET A 24 -29.34 -22.85 -13.62
N GLY A 25 -28.87 -23.75 -14.50
CA GLY A 25 -29.48 -23.99 -15.81
C GLY A 25 -29.33 -22.84 -16.80
N VAL A 26 -28.29 -22.01 -16.65
CA VAL A 26 -28.09 -20.77 -17.40
C VAL A 26 -26.82 -20.82 -18.23
N LYS A 27 -26.76 -20.03 -19.30
CA LYS A 27 -25.56 -19.97 -20.15
C LYS A 27 -24.47 -19.18 -19.45
N LEU A 28 -23.25 -19.73 -19.40
CA LEU A 28 -22.07 -19.00 -18.93
C LEU A 28 -21.85 -17.71 -19.74
N GLY A 29 -21.65 -16.60 -19.05
CA GLY A 29 -21.57 -15.24 -19.60
C GLY A 29 -22.91 -14.50 -19.66
N HIS A 30 -24.02 -15.16 -19.31
CA HIS A 30 -25.35 -14.56 -19.17
C HIS A 30 -25.63 -14.34 -17.68
N GLU A 31 -26.66 -14.99 -17.09
CA GLU A 31 -26.93 -15.18 -15.65
C GLU A 31 -25.70 -15.12 -14.73
N VAL A 32 -24.75 -15.99 -15.05
CA VAL A 32 -23.51 -16.24 -14.31
C VAL A 32 -22.34 -16.09 -15.27
N GLY A 33 -21.30 -15.34 -14.88
CA GLY A 33 -20.13 -15.10 -15.72
C GLY A 33 -18.84 -14.93 -14.90
N TYR A 34 -17.72 -14.73 -15.58
CA TYR A 34 -16.44 -14.46 -14.91
C TYR A 34 -15.64 -13.36 -15.58
N SER A 35 -14.75 -12.71 -14.83
CA SER A 35 -13.76 -11.77 -15.37
C SER A 35 -12.42 -11.99 -14.70
N ILE A 36 -11.40 -12.23 -15.51
CA ILE A 36 -10.03 -12.49 -15.10
C ILE A 36 -9.10 -11.66 -15.98
N ARG A 37 -7.83 -11.55 -15.58
CA ARG A 37 -6.87 -10.74 -16.34
C ARG A 37 -6.79 -11.22 -17.79
N PHE A 38 -7.08 -10.32 -18.73
CA PHE A 38 -7.12 -10.52 -20.19
C PHE A 38 -8.30 -11.34 -20.73
N GLU A 39 -9.33 -11.62 -19.93
CA GLU A 39 -10.49 -12.40 -20.38
C GLU A 39 -11.75 -12.05 -19.56
N ASP A 40 -12.79 -11.54 -20.21
CA ASP A 40 -14.08 -11.27 -19.60
C ASP A 40 -15.19 -12.06 -20.32
N CYS A 41 -15.89 -12.91 -19.55
CA CYS A 41 -17.02 -13.69 -19.98
C CYS A 41 -18.25 -13.26 -19.15
N THR A 42 -18.71 -12.03 -19.40
CA THR A 42 -19.93 -11.45 -18.80
C THR A 42 -20.75 -10.69 -19.83
N SER A 43 -21.99 -10.36 -19.47
CA SER A 43 -22.89 -9.52 -20.27
C SER A 43 -23.70 -8.58 -19.36
N GLU A 44 -24.48 -7.70 -19.96
CA GLU A 44 -25.41 -6.80 -19.23
C GLU A 44 -26.42 -7.56 -18.35
N LYS A 45 -26.65 -8.85 -18.65
CA LYS A 45 -27.56 -9.72 -17.91
C LYS A 45 -26.88 -10.48 -16.78
N THR A 46 -25.55 -10.39 -16.64
CA THR A 46 -24.84 -11.08 -15.57
C THR A 46 -25.23 -10.55 -14.21
N VAL A 47 -25.72 -11.44 -13.36
CA VAL A 47 -26.10 -11.15 -11.98
C VAL A 47 -25.03 -11.67 -11.03
N LEU A 48 -24.35 -12.78 -11.36
CA LEU A 48 -23.31 -13.37 -10.54
C LEU A 48 -21.98 -13.44 -11.31
N LYS A 49 -20.99 -12.65 -10.88
CA LYS A 49 -19.68 -12.50 -11.55
C LYS A 49 -18.56 -13.08 -10.69
N TYR A 50 -17.85 -14.09 -11.19
CA TYR A 50 -16.66 -14.64 -10.54
C TYR A 50 -15.40 -13.97 -11.05
N MET A 51 -14.48 -13.58 -10.17
CA MET A 51 -13.31 -12.81 -10.58
C MET A 51 -12.06 -13.16 -9.80
N THR A 52 -10.89 -12.91 -10.36
CA THR A 52 -9.64 -13.06 -9.61
C THR A 52 -9.43 -11.90 -8.66
N ASP A 53 -8.83 -12.16 -7.48
CA ASP A 53 -8.58 -11.16 -6.42
C ASP A 53 -7.86 -9.87 -6.86
N GLY A 54 -7.17 -9.89 -8.02
CA GLY A 54 -6.52 -8.72 -8.62
C GLY A 54 -7.44 -7.82 -9.46
N ILE A 55 -8.70 -8.21 -9.67
CA ILE A 55 -9.73 -7.35 -10.26
C ILE A 55 -10.58 -6.90 -9.08
N VAL A 56 -10.14 -5.85 -8.40
CA VAL A 56 -10.90 -5.27 -7.30
C VAL A 56 -12.13 -4.57 -7.87
N VAL A 57 -13.28 -4.89 -7.28
CA VAL A 57 -14.62 -4.36 -7.52
C VAL A 57 -14.58 -2.84 -7.75
N MET A 58 -14.62 -2.41 -9.01
CA MET A 58 -15.16 -1.09 -9.35
C MET A 58 -16.65 -1.17 -9.08
N VAL A 59 -17.08 -0.56 -7.98
CA VAL A 59 -18.47 -0.15 -7.80
C VAL A 59 -18.73 0.92 -8.85
N ASP A 60 -19.05 0.48 -10.06
CA ASP A 60 -19.51 1.37 -11.11
C ASP A 60 -20.95 1.78 -10.76
N GLU A 61 -21.22 3.07 -10.94
CA GLU A 61 -22.41 3.81 -10.53
C GLU A 61 -22.57 4.13 -9.02
N ALA A 62 -21.73 5.06 -8.56
CA ALA A 62 -22.03 5.91 -7.40
C ALA A 62 -22.29 7.36 -7.84
N HIS A 63 -23.22 7.55 -8.78
CA HIS A 63 -23.87 8.84 -8.95
C HIS A 63 -25.18 8.81 -8.16
N GLU A 64 -25.08 9.15 -6.88
CA GLU A 64 -26.03 10.00 -6.14
C GLU A 64 -25.63 9.97 -4.66
N ARG A 65 -25.30 11.16 -4.15
CA ARG A 65 -24.81 11.37 -2.80
C ARG A 65 -25.93 11.12 -1.79
N THR A 66 -25.95 9.99 -1.08
CA THR A 66 -26.55 9.86 0.27
C THR A 66 -26.29 8.46 0.86
N LEU A 67 -25.92 8.36 2.14
CA LEU A 67 -25.72 7.13 2.97
C LEU A 67 -24.61 6.11 2.59
N SER A 68 -24.14 6.08 1.35
CA SER A 68 -23.23 5.02 0.87
C SER A 68 -21.82 5.07 1.46
N THR A 69 -21.37 6.22 2.00
CA THR A 69 -20.02 6.36 2.56
C THR A 69 -19.85 5.60 3.89
N ASP A 70 -20.89 5.55 4.72
CA ASP A 70 -20.87 4.80 5.99
C ASP A 70 -21.00 3.29 5.77
N ILE A 71 -21.77 2.88 4.76
CA ILE A 71 -21.84 1.49 4.32
C ILE A 71 -20.50 1.06 3.69
N LEU A 72 -19.81 1.96 2.97
CA LEU A 72 -18.46 1.69 2.48
C LEU A 72 -17.46 1.54 3.62
N PHE A 73 -17.54 2.36 4.68
CA PHE A 73 -16.74 2.15 5.88
C PHE A 73 -17.09 0.83 6.60
N GLY A 74 -18.35 0.42 6.59
CA GLY A 74 -18.80 -0.89 7.10
C GLY A 74 -18.25 -2.07 6.29
N LEU A 75 -18.44 -2.05 4.97
CA LEU A 75 -17.96 -3.08 4.04
C LEU A 75 -16.44 -3.13 3.97
N VAL A 76 -15.76 -1.97 4.01
CA VAL A 76 -14.29 -1.93 4.05
C VAL A 76 -13.77 -2.40 5.40
N LYS A 77 -14.49 -2.18 6.51
CA LYS A 77 -14.14 -2.74 7.82
C LYS A 77 -14.31 -4.26 7.85
N ASP A 78 -15.30 -4.80 7.13
CA ASP A 78 -15.51 -6.24 7.00
C ASP A 78 -14.54 -6.89 5.99
N ILE A 79 -14.23 -6.25 4.86
CA ILE A 79 -13.21 -6.72 3.90
C ILE A 79 -11.81 -6.65 4.51
N ALA A 80 -11.51 -5.60 5.30
CA ALA A 80 -10.28 -5.47 6.06
C ALA A 80 -10.08 -6.57 7.12
N ARG A 81 -11.14 -7.26 7.56
CA ARG A 81 -11.00 -8.44 8.44
C ARG A 81 -10.39 -9.65 7.73
N PHE A 82 -10.54 -9.75 6.41
CA PHE A 82 -10.12 -10.92 5.63
C PHE A 82 -8.89 -10.68 4.73
N ARG A 83 -8.50 -9.42 4.53
CA ARG A 83 -7.33 -8.99 3.71
C ARG A 83 -6.46 -8.01 4.50
N PRO A 84 -5.45 -8.50 5.26
CA PRO A 84 -4.60 -7.67 6.13
C PRO A 84 -3.85 -6.57 5.36
N ASP A 85 -3.48 -6.87 4.13
CA ASP A 85 -2.87 -5.97 3.14
C ASP A 85 -3.77 -4.77 2.80
N LEU A 86 -5.04 -5.02 2.47
CA LEU A 86 -6.01 -3.95 2.19
C LEU A 86 -6.36 -3.14 3.45
N LYS A 87 -6.37 -3.77 4.63
CA LYS A 87 -6.63 -3.09 5.90
C LYS A 87 -5.59 -2.02 6.20
N LEU A 88 -4.31 -2.31 6.01
CA LEU A 88 -3.24 -1.36 6.30
C LEU A 88 -3.26 -0.17 5.35
N LEU A 89 -3.46 -0.41 4.05
CA LEU A 89 -3.58 0.66 3.05
C LEU A 89 -4.72 1.64 3.40
N ILE A 90 -5.93 1.11 3.66
CA ILE A 90 -7.07 1.94 4.01
C ILE A 90 -6.85 2.67 5.34
N SER A 91 -6.36 1.97 6.38
CA SER A 91 -6.11 2.58 7.69
C SER A 91 -5.12 3.73 7.59
N THR A 92 -4.10 3.58 6.74
CA THR A 92 -3.11 4.62 6.44
C THR A 92 -3.79 5.83 5.81
N ILE A 93 -4.57 5.63 4.75
CA ILE A 93 -5.29 6.72 4.04
C ILE A 93 -6.24 7.46 4.98
N VAL A 94 -7.01 6.75 5.80
CA VAL A 94 -7.91 7.35 6.80
C VAL A 94 -7.12 8.20 7.79
N THR A 95 -5.98 7.70 8.26
CA THR A 95 -5.11 8.43 9.19
C THR A 95 -4.55 9.70 8.55
N VAL A 96 -4.14 9.66 7.28
CA VAL A 96 -3.70 10.86 6.54
C VAL A 96 -4.79 11.93 6.53
N LEU A 97 -6.01 11.55 6.13
CA LEU A 97 -7.13 12.50 6.04
C LEU A 97 -7.55 13.02 7.41
N GLN A 98 -7.55 12.17 8.44
CA GLN A 98 -7.82 12.58 9.81
C GLN A 98 -6.78 13.60 10.30
N ILE A 99 -5.49 13.36 10.05
CA ILE A 99 -4.42 14.29 10.43
C ILE A 99 -4.61 15.62 9.69
N HIS A 100 -4.90 15.58 8.39
CA HIS A 100 -5.15 16.77 7.56
C HIS A 100 -6.27 17.65 8.12
N VAL A 101 -7.36 17.04 8.59
CA VAL A 101 -8.53 17.77 9.10
C VAL A 101 -8.37 18.22 10.55
N THR A 102 -7.77 17.40 11.41
CA THR A 102 -7.84 17.60 12.87
C THR A 102 -6.57 18.16 13.51
N GLN A 103 -5.42 18.03 12.86
CA GLN A 103 -4.14 18.46 13.42
C GLN A 103 -3.70 19.81 12.85
N GLU A 104 -2.87 20.53 13.60
CA GLU A 104 -2.22 21.76 13.15
C GLU A 104 -1.40 21.57 11.87
N LEU A 105 -1.09 22.67 11.18
CA LEU A 105 -0.23 22.67 9.99
C LEU A 105 1.13 21.98 10.25
N GLY A 106 1.60 21.30 9.21
CA GLY A 106 2.80 20.47 9.23
C GLY A 106 2.65 19.32 8.24
N ASP A 107 3.73 18.98 7.55
CA ASP A 107 3.70 17.99 6.49
C ASP A 107 3.66 16.56 7.06
N ILE A 108 3.10 15.66 6.26
CA ILE A 108 2.89 14.26 6.62
C ILE A 108 3.85 13.40 5.81
N LEU A 109 4.59 12.53 6.47
CA LEU A 109 5.37 11.46 5.84
C LEU A 109 4.70 10.12 6.11
N VAL A 110 4.45 9.35 5.06
CA VAL A 110 3.79 8.05 5.13
C VAL A 110 4.70 6.99 4.55
N PHE A 111 4.86 5.87 5.25
CA PHE A 111 5.65 4.73 4.75
C PHE A 111 4.77 3.66 4.11
N PHE A 112 5.13 3.24 2.90
CA PHE A 112 4.53 2.13 2.15
C PHE A 112 5.57 1.07 1.79
N THR A 113 5.12 -0.13 1.42
CA THR A 113 6.02 -1.23 1.08
C THR A 113 6.51 -1.19 -0.38
N GLY A 114 5.78 -0.50 -1.27
CA GLY A 114 6.15 -0.43 -2.68
C GLY A 114 5.34 0.56 -3.50
N GLN A 115 5.70 0.64 -4.78
CA GLN A 115 5.12 1.56 -5.76
C GLN A 115 3.61 1.38 -5.95
N GLU A 116 3.14 0.15 -6.10
CA GLU A 116 1.72 -0.16 -6.36
C GLU A 116 0.81 0.36 -5.23
N GLU A 117 1.23 0.21 -3.97
CA GLU A 117 0.52 0.77 -2.81
C GLU A 117 0.52 2.30 -2.81
N ILE A 118 1.63 2.93 -3.20
CA ILE A 118 1.77 4.39 -3.25
C ILE A 118 0.84 4.98 -4.31
N GLU A 119 0.84 4.43 -5.52
CA GLU A 119 -0.02 4.89 -6.62
C GLU A 119 -1.49 4.71 -6.28
N THR A 120 -1.86 3.55 -5.72
CA THR A 120 -3.22 3.29 -5.24
C THR A 120 -3.63 4.28 -4.13
N ALA A 121 -2.75 4.55 -3.17
CA ALA A 121 -3.01 5.51 -2.10
C ALA A 121 -3.18 6.93 -2.65
N GLU A 122 -2.33 7.35 -3.58
CA GLU A 122 -2.39 8.66 -4.24
C GLU A 122 -3.75 8.86 -4.93
N GLU A 123 -4.21 7.89 -5.71
CA GLU A 123 -5.51 7.95 -6.39
C GLU A 123 -6.67 8.06 -5.40
N ILE A 124 -6.70 7.22 -4.36
CA ILE A 124 -7.77 7.22 -3.36
C ILE A 124 -7.78 8.55 -2.58
N ILE A 125 -6.62 9.07 -2.19
CA ILE A 125 -6.52 10.34 -1.46
C ILE A 125 -7.01 11.49 -2.35
N LYS A 126 -6.56 11.57 -3.62
CA LYS A 126 -7.03 12.59 -4.58
C LYS A 126 -8.54 12.55 -4.77
N HIS A 127 -9.11 11.35 -4.93
CA HIS A 127 -10.55 11.17 -5.09
C HIS A 127 -11.33 11.63 -3.85
N ARG A 128 -10.84 11.30 -2.64
CA ARG A 128 -11.48 11.71 -1.38
C ARG A 128 -11.42 13.22 -1.15
N ILE A 129 -10.31 13.89 -1.48
CA ILE A 129 -10.18 15.35 -1.35
C ILE A 129 -11.17 16.07 -2.26
N ARG A 130 -11.33 15.63 -3.51
CA ARG A 130 -12.32 16.21 -4.44
C ARG A 130 -13.74 16.19 -3.88
N GLY A 131 -14.09 15.15 -3.12
CA GLY A 131 -15.39 15.02 -2.45
C GLY A 131 -15.60 15.99 -1.29
N LEU A 132 -14.53 16.49 -0.67
CA LEU A 132 -14.59 17.35 0.52
C LEU A 132 -14.77 18.85 0.19
N GLY A 133 -14.53 19.25 -1.07
CA GLY A 133 -14.77 20.61 -1.57
C GLY A 133 -13.83 21.68 -0.99
N THR A 134 -14.27 22.94 -0.98
CA THR A 134 -13.49 24.12 -0.52
C THR A 134 -13.42 24.29 1.00
N LYS A 135 -13.98 23.34 1.77
CA LYS A 135 -14.02 23.42 3.24
C LYS A 135 -12.69 23.09 3.93
N ILE A 136 -11.73 22.56 3.18
CA ILE A 136 -10.48 22.05 3.72
C ILE A 136 -9.31 22.68 2.97
N ALA A 137 -8.23 22.94 3.69
CA ALA A 137 -6.93 23.31 3.14
C ALA A 137 -6.49 22.37 2.01
N GLU A 138 -5.74 22.92 1.05
CA GLU A 138 -5.18 22.14 -0.05
C GLU A 138 -4.21 21.07 0.48
N LEU A 139 -4.33 19.84 -0.02
CA LEU A 139 -3.41 18.75 0.28
C LEU A 139 -2.63 18.37 -0.98
N ILE A 140 -1.32 18.64 -0.96
CA ILE A 140 -0.39 18.31 -2.03
C ILE A 140 0.13 16.90 -1.78
N ILE A 141 -0.02 16.01 -2.76
CA ILE A 141 0.40 14.60 -2.65
C ILE A 141 1.67 14.39 -3.48
N CYS A 142 2.73 13.92 -2.83
CA CYS A 142 4.02 13.69 -3.47
C CYS A 142 4.49 12.24 -3.25
N PRO A 143 4.44 11.36 -4.27
CA PRO A 143 4.99 10.02 -4.16
C PRO A 143 6.53 10.02 -4.25
N ILE A 144 7.18 9.09 -3.56
CA ILE A 144 8.60 8.79 -3.76
C ILE A 144 8.93 7.30 -3.60
N TYR A 145 9.51 6.73 -4.65
CA TYR A 145 9.98 5.34 -4.72
C TYR A 145 11.15 5.23 -5.72
N ALA A 146 11.87 4.12 -5.71
CA ALA A 146 13.17 3.98 -6.37
C ALA A 146 13.17 4.29 -7.88
N ASN A 147 12.09 3.93 -8.58
CA ASN A 147 11.97 4.05 -10.03
C ASN A 147 11.37 5.39 -10.49
N LEU A 148 11.09 6.32 -9.58
CA LEU A 148 10.47 7.61 -9.92
C LEU A 148 11.48 8.52 -10.65
N PRO A 149 11.10 9.21 -11.74
CA PRO A 149 11.97 10.17 -12.40
C PRO A 149 12.50 11.27 -11.46
N THR A 150 13.74 11.70 -11.65
CA THR A 150 14.43 12.68 -10.78
C THR A 150 13.66 14.00 -10.63
N GLU A 151 13.01 14.46 -11.70
CA GLU A 151 12.19 15.68 -11.68
C GLU A 151 11.01 15.57 -10.71
N LEU A 152 10.37 14.40 -10.64
CA LEU A 152 9.26 14.16 -9.72
C LEU A 152 9.78 13.92 -8.29
N GLN A 153 10.96 13.32 -8.13
CA GLN A 153 11.61 13.23 -6.83
C GLN A 153 11.92 14.62 -6.26
N ALA A 154 12.34 15.58 -7.10
CA ALA A 154 12.68 16.94 -6.66
C ALA A 154 11.49 17.66 -5.99
N LYS A 155 10.26 17.36 -6.44
CA LYS A 155 9.03 17.98 -5.91
C LYS A 155 8.83 17.77 -4.40
N ILE A 156 9.36 16.69 -3.82
CA ILE A 156 9.20 16.47 -2.38
C ILE A 156 9.94 17.51 -1.55
N PHE A 157 10.99 18.13 -2.10
CA PHE A 157 11.82 19.13 -1.43
C PHE A 157 11.29 20.56 -1.60
N GLU A 158 10.33 20.77 -2.48
CA GLU A 158 9.70 22.07 -2.66
C GLU A 158 8.93 22.45 -1.38
N PRO A 159 9.04 23.72 -0.92
CA PRO A 159 8.35 24.16 0.29
C PRO A 159 6.83 24.12 0.08
N THR A 160 6.12 23.72 1.13
CA THR A 160 4.66 23.68 1.10
C THR A 160 4.09 25.11 1.09
N PRO A 161 3.16 25.44 0.15
CA PRO A 161 2.51 26.74 0.10
C PRO A 161 1.78 27.09 1.41
N GLU A 162 1.64 28.39 1.67
CA GLU A 162 0.99 28.86 2.90
C GLU A 162 -0.48 28.42 2.96
N GLY A 163 -0.87 27.83 4.09
CA GLY A 163 -2.21 27.29 4.29
C GLY A 163 -2.46 25.92 3.63
N ALA A 164 -1.52 25.39 2.86
CA ALA A 164 -1.58 24.03 2.32
C ALA A 164 -0.81 23.04 3.22
N ARG A 165 -1.01 21.75 2.97
CA ARG A 165 -0.26 20.66 3.60
C ARG A 165 0.31 19.74 2.53
N LYS A 166 1.53 19.26 2.69
CA LYS A 166 2.11 18.23 1.83
C LYS A 166 2.04 16.87 2.52
N VAL A 167 1.61 15.86 1.78
CA VAL A 167 1.71 14.45 2.16
C VAL A 167 2.69 13.75 1.23
N VAL A 168 3.77 13.24 1.81
CA VAL A 168 4.79 12.46 1.11
C VAL A 168 4.50 10.98 1.31
N LEU A 169 4.21 10.28 0.22
CA LEU A 169 3.97 8.83 0.20
C LEU A 169 5.27 8.14 -0.21
N ALA A 170 5.99 7.55 0.75
CA ALA A 170 7.36 7.11 0.55
C ALA A 170 7.53 5.61 0.81
N THR A 171 8.47 4.98 0.11
CA THR A 171 9.07 3.72 0.57
C THR A 171 10.14 3.99 1.64
N ASN A 172 10.86 2.95 2.06
CA ASN A 172 11.99 3.04 2.98
C ASN A 172 13.15 3.97 2.52
N ILE A 173 13.12 4.50 1.30
CA ILE A 173 14.07 5.53 0.84
C ILE A 173 14.04 6.76 1.76
N ALA A 174 12.87 7.11 2.31
CA ALA A 174 12.73 8.24 3.21
C ALA A 174 13.19 7.96 4.66
N GLU A 175 13.60 6.74 5.00
CA GLU A 175 14.05 6.37 6.34
C GLU A 175 15.36 7.09 6.71
N THR A 176 16.42 6.83 5.92
CA THR A 176 17.77 7.36 6.19
C THR A 176 18.24 8.34 5.11
N SER A 177 17.96 8.06 3.84
CA SER A 177 18.67 8.68 2.71
C SER A 177 18.20 10.08 2.29
N LEU A 178 17.06 10.55 2.83
CA LEU A 178 16.49 11.84 2.44
C LEU A 178 16.33 12.73 3.66
N THR A 179 16.26 14.05 3.49
CA THR A 179 15.86 15.02 4.52
C THR A 179 14.76 15.87 3.92
N ILE A 180 13.52 15.65 4.36
CA ILE A 180 12.37 16.44 3.90
C ILE A 180 12.05 17.40 5.03
N ASP A 181 12.21 18.69 4.75
CA ASP A 181 11.89 19.73 5.71
C ASP A 181 10.37 19.89 5.84
N GLY A 182 9.91 20.30 7.03
CA GLY A 182 8.49 20.55 7.30
C GLY A 182 7.69 19.33 7.77
N ILE A 183 8.29 18.11 7.78
CA ILE A 183 7.61 16.91 8.29
C ILE A 183 7.38 17.03 9.80
N LYS A 184 6.11 17.13 10.20
CA LYS A 184 5.66 17.16 11.61
C LYS A 184 4.92 15.88 11.99
N TYR A 185 4.35 15.18 11.02
CA TYR A 185 3.58 13.97 11.24
C TYR A 185 4.17 12.80 10.46
N VAL A 186 4.36 11.66 11.13
CA VAL A 186 4.79 10.42 10.48
C VAL A 186 3.71 9.36 10.67
N ILE A 187 3.37 8.63 9.62
CA ILE A 187 2.51 7.45 9.69
C ILE A 187 3.36 6.23 9.32
N ASP A 188 3.50 5.30 10.27
CA ASP A 188 4.30 4.09 10.12
C ASP A 188 3.41 2.85 10.24
N PRO A 189 3.10 2.17 9.11
CA PRO A 189 2.42 0.89 9.14
C PRO A 189 3.26 -0.26 9.72
N GLY A 190 4.58 -0.08 9.85
CA GLY A 190 5.47 -1.08 10.48
C GLY A 190 5.96 -2.18 9.54
N PHE A 191 5.80 -2.02 8.23
CA PHE A 191 6.27 -2.99 7.22
C PHE A 191 7.27 -2.36 6.25
N CYS A 192 8.12 -3.21 5.68
CA CYS A 192 8.96 -2.88 4.54
C CYS A 192 9.09 -4.09 3.61
N LYS A 193 9.41 -3.81 2.34
CA LYS A 193 9.78 -4.84 1.39
C LYS A 193 11.29 -5.05 1.47
N MET A 194 11.71 -6.27 1.74
CA MET A 194 13.12 -6.62 1.91
C MET A 194 13.52 -7.82 1.05
N LYS A 195 14.77 -7.83 0.60
CA LYS A 195 15.35 -8.99 -0.07
C LYS A 195 15.51 -10.14 0.95
N SER A 196 15.06 -11.31 0.53
CA SER A 196 15.21 -12.57 1.24
C SER A 196 15.90 -13.56 0.30
N TYR A 197 16.95 -14.21 0.79
CA TYR A 197 17.69 -15.22 0.06
C TYR A 197 17.49 -16.59 0.72
N ASN A 198 17.11 -17.59 -0.08
CA ASN A 198 17.02 -18.96 0.38
C ASN A 198 18.25 -19.76 -0.11
N PRO A 199 19.18 -20.14 0.78
CA PRO A 199 20.42 -20.82 0.39
C PRO A 199 20.20 -22.23 -0.16
N ARG A 200 19.06 -22.88 0.16
CA ARG A 200 18.76 -24.23 -0.35
C ARG A 200 18.29 -24.22 -1.79
N THR A 201 17.57 -23.18 -2.19
CA THR A 201 17.04 -23.06 -3.57
C THR A 201 17.89 -22.13 -4.44
N GLY A 202 18.80 -21.35 -3.84
CA GLY A 202 19.59 -20.33 -4.53
C GLY A 202 18.76 -19.15 -5.04
N MET A 203 17.50 -19.03 -4.63
CA MET A 203 16.58 -18.00 -5.13
C MET A 203 16.57 -16.77 -4.23
N GLU A 204 16.61 -15.60 -4.87
CA GLU A 204 16.32 -14.30 -4.25
C GLU A 204 14.86 -13.94 -4.48
N SER A 205 14.22 -13.42 -3.43
CA SER A 205 12.82 -12.96 -3.48
C SER A 205 12.65 -11.68 -2.68
N LEU A 206 11.66 -10.87 -3.05
CA LEU A 206 11.27 -9.69 -2.29
C LEU A 206 10.05 -10.04 -1.44
N LEU A 207 10.24 -10.04 -0.11
CA LEU A 207 9.16 -10.33 0.84
C LEU A 207 8.81 -9.08 1.62
N ILE A 208 7.51 -8.93 1.91
CA ILE A 208 7.04 -7.94 2.87
C ILE A 208 7.27 -8.52 4.26
N ALA A 209 7.96 -7.79 5.12
CA ALA A 209 8.21 -8.19 6.49
C ALA A 209 8.09 -6.99 7.45
N PRO A 210 7.85 -7.24 8.75
CA PRO A 210 7.89 -6.19 9.75
C PRO A 210 9.24 -5.47 9.75
N VAL A 211 9.22 -4.17 10.06
CA VAL A 211 10.46 -3.42 10.28
C VAL A 211 11.09 -3.78 11.63
N SER A 212 12.39 -3.55 11.76
CA SER A 212 13.05 -3.63 13.07
C SER A 212 12.62 -2.46 13.97
N LYS A 213 12.78 -2.62 15.28
CA LYS A 213 12.57 -1.54 16.25
C LYS A 213 13.49 -0.36 15.97
N ALA A 214 14.74 -0.62 15.56
CA ALA A 214 15.67 0.42 15.11
C ALA A 214 15.09 1.22 13.93
N SER A 215 14.60 0.54 12.89
CA SER A 215 13.96 1.19 11.74
C SER A 215 12.70 1.97 12.13
N ALA A 216 11.81 1.39 12.94
CA ALA A 216 10.61 2.09 13.44
C ALA A 216 10.94 3.35 14.24
N ASN A 217 12.05 3.35 14.98
CA ASN A 217 12.53 4.52 15.72
C ASN A 217 13.13 5.58 14.80
N GLN A 218 13.86 5.17 13.75
CA GLN A 218 14.37 6.09 12.72
C GLN A 218 13.22 6.77 11.97
N ARG A 219 12.18 6.00 11.58
CA ARG A 219 10.95 6.52 10.97
C ARG A 219 10.26 7.52 11.87
N ALA A 220 10.09 7.22 13.16
CA ALA A 220 9.50 8.16 14.11
C ALA A 220 10.34 9.43 14.27
N GLY A 221 11.67 9.32 14.25
CA GLY A 221 12.60 10.45 14.32
C GLY A 221 12.48 11.45 13.17
N ARG A 222 11.84 11.07 12.06
CA ARG A 222 11.58 11.98 10.92
C ARG A 222 10.65 13.13 11.27
N ALA A 223 9.72 12.92 12.21
CA ALA A 223 8.80 13.96 12.67
C ALA A 223 9.46 15.00 13.58
N GLY A 224 10.63 14.69 14.16
CA GLY A 224 11.27 15.50 15.20
C GLY A 224 12.34 16.46 14.70
N ARG A 225 12.56 16.59 13.39
CA ARG A 225 13.70 17.35 12.83
C ARG A 225 13.52 18.85 12.88
N THR A 226 12.31 19.35 12.63
CA THR A 226 11.99 20.79 12.57
C THR A 226 11.28 21.30 13.81
N GLY A 227 10.90 20.42 14.74
CA GLY A 227 10.22 20.76 15.98
C GLY A 227 9.48 19.56 16.60
N PRO A 228 8.60 19.80 17.59
CA PRO A 228 7.78 18.76 18.17
C PRO A 228 6.84 18.14 17.12
N GLY A 229 7.04 16.86 16.83
CA GLY A 229 6.23 16.09 15.89
C GLY A 229 5.52 14.89 16.52
N LYS A 230 4.65 14.25 15.75
CA LYS A 230 3.92 13.04 16.17
C LYS A 230 4.14 11.90 15.20
N CYS A 231 4.31 10.69 15.72
CA CYS A 231 4.38 9.47 14.95
C CYS A 231 3.18 8.57 15.26
N PHE A 232 2.42 8.22 14.23
CA PHE A 232 1.26 7.34 14.29
C PHE A 232 1.68 5.95 13.80
N ARG A 233 1.81 5.02 14.73
CA ARG A 233 2.14 3.62 14.44
C ARG A 233 0.83 2.83 14.26
N LEU A 234 0.66 2.15 13.12
CA LEU A 234 -0.56 1.38 12.84
C LEU A 234 -0.49 -0.07 13.36
N TYR A 235 0.32 -0.30 14.38
CA TYR A 235 0.54 -1.57 15.05
C TYR A 235 0.50 -1.36 16.55
N THR A 236 0.18 -2.42 17.30
CA THR A 236 0.05 -2.32 18.76
C THR A 236 1.42 -2.31 19.43
N ALA A 237 1.48 -1.85 20.68
CA ALA A 237 2.67 -1.98 21.50
C ALA A 237 3.11 -3.45 21.64
N TYR A 238 2.15 -4.39 21.69
CA TYR A 238 2.45 -5.82 21.72
C TYR A 238 3.23 -6.26 20.46
N ASN A 239 2.78 -5.87 19.27
CA ASN A 239 3.48 -6.21 18.02
C ASN A 239 4.89 -5.58 18.00
N TYR A 240 5.03 -4.34 18.48
CA TYR A 240 6.33 -3.67 18.55
C TYR A 240 7.33 -4.42 19.44
N TYR A 241 6.90 -4.96 20.58
CA TYR A 241 7.81 -5.65 21.51
C TYR A 241 8.05 -7.12 21.17
N ASN A 242 7.04 -7.82 20.63
CA ASN A 242 7.07 -9.28 20.44
C ASN A 242 7.33 -9.72 19.00
N ASP A 243 6.87 -8.96 18.00
CA ASP A 243 6.93 -9.38 16.58
C ASP A 243 8.05 -8.69 15.80
N MET A 244 8.55 -7.55 16.30
CA MET A 244 9.63 -6.79 15.65
C MET A 244 10.99 -7.14 16.28
N GLU A 245 11.97 -7.45 15.42
CA GLU A 245 13.35 -7.64 15.84
C GLU A 245 14.00 -6.30 16.24
N ASP A 246 14.99 -6.32 17.11
CA ASP A 246 15.66 -5.09 17.58
C ASP A 246 16.40 -4.38 16.43
N ASN A 247 17.07 -5.15 15.58
CA ASN A 247 17.89 -4.66 14.48
C ASN A 247 17.57 -5.38 13.19
N THR A 248 17.75 -4.69 12.06
CA THR A 248 17.58 -5.28 10.74
C THR A 248 18.72 -6.25 10.45
N ILE A 249 18.39 -7.47 10.01
CA ILE A 249 19.38 -8.47 9.60
C ILE A 249 20.31 -7.87 8.51
N PRO A 250 21.65 -8.00 8.63
CA PRO A 250 22.59 -7.46 7.65
C PRO A 250 22.34 -7.97 6.22
N GLU A 251 22.57 -7.12 5.21
CA GLU A 251 22.32 -7.47 3.80
C GLU A 251 23.16 -8.66 3.33
N ILE A 252 24.39 -8.81 3.84
CA ILE A 252 25.29 -9.94 3.52
C ILE A 252 24.68 -11.31 3.90
N GLN A 253 23.80 -11.36 4.89
CA GLN A 253 23.13 -12.59 5.32
C GLN A 253 21.85 -12.87 4.52
N ARG A 254 21.42 -11.94 3.68
CA ARG A 254 20.13 -11.96 2.97
C ARG A 254 20.24 -11.83 1.45
N THR A 255 21.44 -11.88 0.91
CA THR A 255 21.73 -11.73 -0.52
C THR A 255 22.61 -12.87 -1.02
N ASN A 256 22.53 -13.15 -2.32
CA ASN A 256 23.40 -14.13 -2.94
C ASN A 256 24.84 -13.58 -3.04
N LEU A 257 25.77 -14.24 -2.34
CA LEU A 257 27.17 -13.82 -2.28
C LEU A 257 28.02 -14.29 -3.46
N GLN A 258 27.44 -14.96 -4.47
CA GLN A 258 28.21 -15.51 -5.59
C GLN A 258 29.00 -14.43 -6.34
N MET A 259 28.38 -13.28 -6.64
CA MET A 259 29.06 -12.15 -7.26
C MET A 259 30.14 -11.55 -6.35
N LEU A 260 29.86 -11.42 -5.05
CA LEU A 260 30.83 -10.93 -4.07
C LEU A 260 32.05 -11.86 -3.98
N SER A 261 31.83 -13.18 -4.00
CA SER A 261 32.90 -14.17 -3.98
C SER A 261 33.80 -14.11 -5.21
N LEU A 262 33.22 -13.81 -6.38
CA LEU A 262 33.96 -13.61 -7.63
C LEU A 262 34.86 -12.36 -7.56
N VAL A 263 34.31 -11.26 -7.05
CA VAL A 263 35.05 -10.00 -6.84
C VAL A 263 36.17 -10.20 -5.81
N LEU A 264 35.90 -10.87 -4.69
CA LEU A 264 36.90 -11.14 -3.65
C LEU A 264 38.04 -12.06 -4.15
N ARG A 265 37.74 -13.02 -5.03
CA ARG A 265 38.76 -13.82 -5.73
C ARG A 265 39.60 -12.97 -6.68
N ALA A 266 38.96 -12.09 -7.45
CA ALA A 266 39.66 -11.19 -8.37
C ALA A 266 40.59 -10.19 -7.63
N LEU A 267 40.23 -9.80 -6.41
CA LEU A 267 41.02 -8.93 -5.54
C LEU A 267 42.12 -9.67 -4.75
N GLY A 268 42.32 -10.97 -4.97
CA GLY A 268 43.38 -11.76 -4.32
C GLY A 268 43.16 -12.00 -2.82
N SER A 269 41.96 -11.78 -2.29
CA SER A 269 41.65 -11.91 -0.85
C SER A 269 41.26 -13.33 -0.42
N MET A 270 41.18 -14.29 -1.35
CA MET A 270 40.99 -15.71 -1.05
C MET A 270 42.08 -16.54 -1.72
N THR A 271 43.16 -16.79 -0.98
CA THR A 271 44.08 -17.93 -1.18
C THR A 271 43.63 -19.12 -0.37
#